data_AF-A0A4Q3D440-F1
#
_entry.id   AF-A0A4Q3D440-F1
#
_cell.length_a   1.000
_cell.length_b   1.000
_cell.length_c   1.000
_cell.angle_alpha   90.00
_cell.angle_beta   90.00
_cell.angle_gamma   90.00
#
_symmetry.space_group_name_H-M   'P 1'
#
loop_
_entity.id
_entity.type
_entity.pdbx_description
1 polymer ?
#
loop_
_entity_poly.entity_id
_entity_poly.type
_entity_poly.pdbx_seq_one_letter_code
_entity_poly.pdbx_strand_id
1 'polypeptide(L)'
;MSGKEQGMYRFDFDAGRLSLFPGGYSALQVASIELLVAESFRQGLVMKAQLAYLLATAYHECHNPAYPQKRLTPMKEFGSTRYLKSKAYYPYYGRGFVQLTWKSNYEQTGKRLGIDLLQNPDLALNPVYAGNIMVYGMKYGVFTGKKLSDYINPRKIDFLQARRIINGIDKSKLIADYALLFQDCLFPVPF
;
A
#
# COMPACT_ATOMS: atom_id res chain seq x y z
N MET A 1 12.90 26.06 20.21
CA MET A 1 12.84 26.08 18.73
C MET A 1 13.18 24.68 18.24
N SER A 2 12.17 23.88 17.89
CA SER A 2 12.34 22.54 17.32
C SER A 2 11.85 22.63 15.87
N GLY A 3 12.79 22.88 14.96
CA GLY A 3 12.53 22.75 13.54
C GLY A 3 12.16 21.29 13.30
N LYS A 4 10.90 21.04 12.96
CA LYS A 4 10.46 19.72 12.53
C LYS A 4 11.36 19.30 11.38
N GLU A 5 12.06 18.18 11.52
CA GLU A 5 12.73 17.51 10.41
C GLU A 5 11.68 17.22 9.34
N GLN A 6 11.50 18.13 8.39
CA GLN A 6 10.86 17.86 7.11
C GLN A 6 11.90 17.15 6.24
N GLY A 7 12.35 15.99 6.70
CA GLY A 7 13.29 15.14 5.99
C GLY A 7 12.54 14.15 5.10
N MET A 8 13.11 13.83 3.95
CA MET A 8 12.70 12.67 3.18
C MET A 8 13.13 11.40 3.94
N TYR A 9 12.37 10.32 3.87
CA TYR A 9 12.70 9.04 4.52
C TYR A 9 13.16 8.03 3.47
N ARG A 10 14.06 7.13 3.86
CA ARG A 10 14.41 5.92 3.11
C ARG A 10 14.14 4.69 3.95
N PHE A 11 13.94 3.57 3.27
CA PHE A 11 13.80 2.28 3.92
C PHE A 11 15.18 1.68 4.19
N ASP A 12 15.41 1.29 5.43
CA ASP A 12 16.59 0.54 5.87
C ASP A 12 16.35 -0.95 5.60
N PHE A 13 16.96 -1.44 4.53
CA PHE A 13 16.83 -2.84 4.12
C PHE A 13 17.49 -3.80 5.11
N ASP A 14 18.53 -3.39 5.82
CA ASP A 14 19.20 -4.23 6.82
C ASP A 14 18.31 -4.38 8.05
N ALA A 15 17.74 -3.29 8.57
CA ALA A 15 16.75 -3.34 9.65
C ALA A 15 15.50 -4.17 9.27
N GLY A 16 15.01 -4.00 8.04
CA GLY A 16 13.88 -4.77 7.55
C GLY A 16 14.18 -6.26 7.40
N ARG A 17 15.44 -6.63 7.09
CA ARG A 17 15.87 -8.04 7.01
C ARG A 17 15.81 -8.71 8.37
N LEU A 18 16.08 -7.99 9.45
CA LEU A 18 16.05 -8.54 10.80
C LEU A 18 14.62 -8.76 11.34
N SER A 19 13.61 -8.11 10.75
CA SER A 19 12.25 -8.06 11.31
C SER A 19 11.17 -8.56 10.35
N LEU A 20 11.05 -7.94 9.18
CA LEU A 20 9.95 -8.13 8.23
C LEU A 20 10.28 -9.16 7.13
N PHE A 21 11.57 -9.29 6.79
CA PHE A 21 12.07 -10.10 5.68
C PHE A 21 13.30 -10.94 6.08
N PRO A 22 13.19 -11.87 7.06
CA PRO A 22 14.32 -12.69 7.52
C PRO A 22 14.92 -13.58 6.43
N GLY A 23 14.13 -13.96 5.42
CA GLY A 23 14.59 -14.70 4.24
C GLY A 23 15.28 -13.85 3.17
N GLY A 24 15.47 -12.55 3.42
CA GLY A 24 15.93 -11.58 2.42
C GLY A 24 14.81 -11.06 1.52
N TYR A 25 15.20 -10.28 0.51
CA TYR A 25 14.28 -9.63 -0.43
C TYR A 25 14.47 -10.18 -1.83
N SER A 26 13.37 -10.30 -2.57
CA SER A 26 13.46 -10.33 -4.03
C SER A 26 13.68 -8.93 -4.59
N ALA A 27 14.24 -8.81 -5.79
CA ALA A 27 14.40 -7.52 -6.47
C ALA A 27 13.06 -6.78 -6.63
N LEU A 28 11.95 -7.52 -6.82
CA LEU A 28 10.63 -6.94 -6.94
C LEU A 28 10.11 -6.35 -5.61
N GLN A 29 10.50 -6.93 -4.47
CA GLN A 29 10.16 -6.42 -3.14
C GLN A 29 10.91 -5.12 -2.86
N VAL A 30 12.21 -5.08 -3.15
CA VAL A 30 13.03 -3.87 -3.04
C VAL A 30 12.41 -2.75 -3.88
N ALA A 31 12.17 -3.01 -5.16
CA ALA A 31 11.58 -2.03 -6.07
C ALA A 31 10.18 -1.56 -5.62
N SER A 32 9.36 -2.45 -5.06
CA SER A 32 8.03 -2.09 -4.56
C SER A 32 8.09 -1.19 -3.33
N ILE A 33 8.99 -1.46 -2.39
CA ILE A 33 9.20 -0.63 -1.20
C ILE A 33 9.67 0.77 -1.61
N GLU A 34 10.72 0.86 -2.42
CA GLU A 34 11.27 2.13 -2.89
C GLU A 34 10.22 2.94 -3.66
N LEU A 35 9.45 2.28 -4.54
CA LEU A 35 8.40 2.91 -5.30
C LEU A 35 7.30 3.49 -4.40
N LEU A 36 6.83 2.74 -3.39
CA LEU A 36 5.79 3.21 -2.48
C LEU A 36 6.26 4.39 -1.64
N VAL A 37 7.52 4.37 -1.18
CA VAL A 37 8.14 5.49 -0.46
C VAL A 37 8.21 6.72 -1.37
N ALA A 38 8.74 6.58 -2.59
CA ALA A 38 8.85 7.67 -3.55
C ALA A 38 7.49 8.24 -3.98
N GLU A 39 6.51 7.37 -4.24
CA GLU A 39 5.14 7.75 -4.57
C GLU A 39 4.48 8.55 -3.43
N SER A 40 4.70 8.14 -2.18
CA SER A 40 4.19 8.84 -1.02
C SER A 40 4.69 10.28 -0.96
N PHE A 41 6.00 10.49 -1.16
CA PHE A 41 6.57 11.84 -1.22
C PHE A 41 6.06 12.66 -2.39
N ARG A 42 5.95 12.07 -3.58
CA ARG A 42 5.39 12.76 -4.76
C ARG A 42 3.95 13.21 -4.53
N GLN A 43 3.20 12.48 -3.71
CA GLN A 43 1.86 12.88 -3.29
C GLN A 43 1.83 13.70 -1.99
N GLY A 44 2.96 14.16 -1.47
CA GLY A 44 3.04 15.04 -0.29
C GLY A 44 2.77 14.36 1.06
N LEU A 45 2.86 13.03 1.14
CA LEU A 45 2.83 12.30 2.40
C LEU A 45 4.24 12.22 2.98
N VAL A 46 4.53 13.09 3.94
CA VAL A 46 5.87 13.26 4.52
C VAL A 46 6.01 12.69 5.94
N MET A 47 4.92 12.25 6.57
CA MET A 47 5.00 11.71 7.93
C MET A 47 5.51 10.27 7.91
N LYS A 48 6.58 9.99 8.67
CA LYS A 48 7.13 8.64 8.90
C LYS A 48 6.05 7.60 9.22
N ALA A 49 5.12 7.94 10.10
CA ALA A 49 4.02 7.05 10.48
C ALA A 49 3.03 6.75 9.33
N GLN A 50 2.76 7.71 8.44
CA GLN A 50 1.89 7.47 7.28
C GLN A 50 2.57 6.54 6.27
N LEU A 51 3.87 6.75 6.02
CA LEU A 51 4.71 5.89 5.18
C LEU A 51 4.74 4.46 5.72
N ALA A 52 4.98 4.31 7.02
CA ALA A 52 5.01 3.01 7.68
C ALA A 52 3.68 2.25 7.54
N TYR A 53 2.56 2.94 7.73
CA TYR A 53 1.23 2.33 7.60
C TYR A 53 0.88 1.93 6.16
N LEU A 54 1.31 2.72 5.17
CA LEU A 54 1.20 2.36 3.75
C LEU A 54 1.95 1.06 3.47
N LEU A 55 3.22 0.97 3.87
CA LEU A 55 4.02 -0.24 3.66
C LEU A 55 3.43 -1.45 4.39
N ALA A 56 2.98 -1.29 5.63
CA ALA A 56 2.31 -2.34 6.40
C ALA A 56 1.03 -2.85 5.73
N THR A 57 0.25 -1.93 5.16
CA THR A 57 -0.96 -2.28 4.40
C THR A 57 -0.60 -3.11 3.17
N ALA A 58 0.37 -2.67 2.36
CA ALA A 58 0.81 -3.43 1.18
C ALA A 58 1.38 -4.80 1.56
N TYR A 59 2.14 -4.87 2.65
CA TYR A 59 2.71 -6.10 3.20
C TYR A 59 1.63 -7.10 3.65
N HIS A 60 0.52 -6.61 4.20
CA HIS A 60 -0.62 -7.44 4.60
C HIS A 60 -1.45 -7.89 3.40
N GLU A 61 -1.90 -6.94 2.57
CA GLU A 61 -2.80 -7.20 1.45
C GLU A 61 -2.14 -8.05 0.38
N CYS A 62 -0.82 -7.93 0.19
CA CYS A 62 -0.07 -8.68 -0.82
C CYS A 62 0.61 -9.92 -0.23
N HIS A 63 0.01 -10.60 0.74
CA HIS A 63 0.58 -11.84 1.28
C HIS A 63 0.05 -13.07 0.56
N ASN A 64 0.95 -13.90 0.03
CA ASN A 64 0.64 -15.23 -0.48
C ASN A 64 1.58 -16.26 0.16
N PRO A 65 1.07 -17.21 0.98
CA PRO A 65 1.91 -18.18 1.67
C PRO A 65 2.61 -19.16 0.72
N ALA A 66 2.08 -19.39 -0.49
CA ALA A 66 2.73 -20.23 -1.49
C ALA A 66 3.86 -19.49 -2.23
N TYR A 67 3.87 -18.16 -2.22
CA TYR A 67 4.86 -17.33 -2.88
C TYR A 67 5.32 -16.17 -1.98
N PRO A 68 5.93 -16.45 -0.80
CA PRO A 68 6.33 -15.43 0.16
C PRO A 68 7.30 -14.39 -0.43
N GLN A 69 8.10 -14.77 -1.41
CA GLN A 69 9.01 -13.89 -2.16
C GLN A 69 8.31 -12.80 -3.00
N LYS A 70 6.99 -12.94 -3.20
CA LYS A 70 6.13 -11.92 -3.85
C LYS A 70 5.39 -11.04 -2.85
N ARG A 71 5.64 -11.20 -1.53
CA ARG A 71 4.98 -10.38 -0.52
C ARG A 71 5.32 -8.90 -0.73
N LEU A 72 4.35 -7.98 -0.56
CA LEU A 72 4.54 -6.54 -0.84
C LEU A 72 4.89 -6.30 -2.33
N THR A 73 4.24 -7.02 -3.24
CA THR A 73 4.31 -6.74 -4.68
C THR A 73 2.88 -6.71 -5.25
N PRO A 74 2.58 -5.89 -6.28
CA PRO A 74 1.24 -5.83 -6.86
C PRO A 74 0.77 -7.21 -7.32
N MET A 75 -0.42 -7.64 -6.90
CA MET A 75 -0.92 -8.98 -7.24
C MET A 75 -2.40 -8.99 -7.60
N LYS A 76 -2.82 -10.07 -8.28
CA LYS A 76 -4.22 -10.36 -8.56
C LYS A 76 -4.88 -11.00 -7.34
N GLU A 77 -6.19 -10.80 -7.20
CA GLU A 77 -7.02 -11.54 -6.24
C GLU A 77 -6.77 -13.04 -6.43
N PHE A 78 -6.54 -13.73 -5.32
CA PHE A 78 -6.21 -15.15 -5.37
C PHE A 78 -7.45 -16.00 -5.65
N GLY A 79 -7.30 -16.96 -6.55
CA GLY A 79 -8.31 -17.98 -6.81
C GLY A 79 -8.23 -18.53 -8.23
N SER A 80 -8.96 -19.63 -8.48
CA SER A 80 -9.05 -20.22 -9.81
C SER A 80 -9.79 -19.28 -10.78
N THR A 81 -9.58 -19.47 -12.09
CA THR A 81 -10.34 -18.73 -13.12
C THR A 81 -11.86 -18.87 -12.92
N ARG A 82 -12.33 -20.04 -12.50
CA ARG A 82 -13.76 -20.28 -12.20
C ARG A 82 -14.22 -19.43 -11.01
N TYR A 83 -13.44 -19.39 -9.94
CA TYR A 83 -13.73 -18.56 -8.77
C TYR A 83 -13.75 -17.06 -9.10
N LEU A 84 -12.79 -16.58 -9.89
CA LEU A 84 -12.77 -15.17 -10.29
C LEU A 84 -13.96 -14.84 -11.19
N LYS A 85 -14.31 -15.72 -12.14
CA LYS A 85 -15.47 -15.57 -13.02
C LYS A 85 -16.81 -15.60 -12.28
N SER A 86 -16.88 -16.24 -11.11
CA SER A 86 -18.10 -16.26 -10.31
C SER A 86 -18.33 -14.98 -9.49
N LYS A 87 -17.38 -14.02 -9.49
CA LYS A 87 -17.54 -12.76 -8.77
C LYS A 87 -18.44 -11.80 -9.53
N ALA A 88 -19.32 -11.11 -8.80
CA ALA A 88 -20.22 -10.09 -9.35
C ALA A 88 -19.46 -8.94 -10.06
N TYR A 89 -18.21 -8.72 -9.69
CA TYR A 89 -17.34 -7.68 -10.25
C TYR A 89 -16.41 -8.19 -11.35
N TYR A 90 -16.49 -9.44 -11.80
CA TYR A 90 -15.68 -9.91 -12.93
C TYR A 90 -15.95 -9.08 -14.20
N PRO A 91 -14.93 -8.72 -15.02
CA PRO A 91 -13.50 -9.04 -14.93
C PRO A 91 -12.66 -8.10 -14.02
N TYR A 92 -13.31 -7.17 -13.33
CA TYR A 92 -12.73 -6.16 -12.45
C TYR A 92 -12.52 -6.66 -11.02
N TYR A 93 -11.93 -7.85 -10.90
CA TYR A 93 -11.48 -8.42 -9.62
C TYR A 93 -10.23 -7.72 -9.07
N GLY A 94 -9.89 -8.01 -7.81
CA GLY A 94 -8.81 -7.35 -7.09
C GLY A 94 -7.47 -7.34 -7.84
N ARG A 95 -6.85 -6.16 -7.97
CA ARG A 95 -5.49 -5.97 -8.48
C ARG A 95 -4.71 -4.90 -7.71
N GLY A 96 -3.40 -5.04 -7.69
CA GLY A 96 -2.49 -4.06 -7.11
C GLY A 96 -2.30 -4.22 -5.59
N PHE A 97 -1.68 -3.21 -4.96
CA PHE A 97 -1.31 -3.29 -3.55
C PHE A 97 -2.49 -3.30 -2.56
N VAL A 98 -3.66 -2.84 -3.01
CA VAL A 98 -4.88 -2.68 -2.20
C VAL A 98 -6.11 -3.31 -2.84
N GLN A 99 -5.90 -4.24 -3.78
CA GLN A 99 -6.96 -5.05 -4.41
C GLN A 99 -8.12 -4.21 -5.00
N LEU A 100 -7.80 -3.30 -5.94
CA LEU A 100 -8.80 -2.51 -6.67
C LEU A 100 -9.82 -3.44 -7.34
N THR A 101 -11.10 -3.24 -7.01
CA THR A 101 -12.22 -4.11 -7.42
C THR A 101 -13.39 -3.26 -7.89
N TRP A 102 -14.28 -3.81 -8.73
CA TRP A 102 -15.48 -3.19 -9.33
C TRP A 102 -15.22 -2.29 -10.53
N LYS A 103 -16.07 -2.42 -11.56
CA LYS A 103 -16.00 -1.65 -12.82
C LYS A 103 -15.92 -0.15 -12.59
N SER A 104 -16.76 0.38 -11.71
CA SER A 104 -16.80 1.82 -11.39
C SER A 104 -15.49 2.35 -10.83
N ASN A 105 -14.79 1.55 -10.02
CA ASN A 105 -13.49 1.94 -9.47
C ASN A 105 -12.39 1.91 -10.53
N TYR A 106 -12.40 0.91 -11.42
CA TYR A 106 -11.49 0.85 -12.57
C TYR A 106 -11.71 2.02 -13.52
N GLU A 107 -12.97 2.36 -13.82
CA GLU A 107 -13.31 3.50 -14.67
C GLU A 107 -12.82 4.82 -14.08
N GLN A 108 -13.16 5.11 -12.82
CA GLN A 108 -12.75 6.35 -12.15
C GLN A 108 -11.23 6.46 -12.04
N THR A 109 -10.57 5.36 -11.71
CA THR A 109 -9.12 5.29 -11.62
C THR A 109 -8.47 5.50 -12.99
N GLY A 110 -9.01 4.88 -14.04
CA GLY A 110 -8.50 5.01 -15.41
C GLY A 110 -8.60 6.45 -15.89
N LYS A 111 -9.75 7.10 -15.69
CA LYS A 111 -9.96 8.53 -15.99
C LYS A 111 -8.95 9.42 -15.26
N ARG A 112 -8.74 9.18 -13.95
CA ARG A 112 -7.79 9.97 -13.14
C ARG A 112 -6.35 9.82 -13.61
N LEU A 113 -5.97 8.62 -14.03
CA LEU A 113 -4.61 8.29 -14.46
C LEU A 113 -4.37 8.55 -15.96
N GLY A 114 -5.43 8.81 -16.74
CA GLY A 114 -5.33 8.94 -18.20
C GLY A 114 -5.02 7.61 -18.90
N ILE A 115 -5.44 6.48 -18.35
CA ILE A 115 -5.19 5.13 -18.90
C ILE A 115 -6.49 4.34 -19.04
N ASP A 116 -6.57 3.44 -20.02
CA ASP A 116 -7.74 2.59 -20.24
C ASP A 116 -7.70 1.31 -19.38
N LEU A 117 -8.12 1.45 -18.11
CA LEU A 117 -8.29 0.34 -17.19
C LEU A 117 -9.53 -0.52 -17.46
N LEU A 118 -10.48 -0.06 -18.29
CA LEU A 118 -11.69 -0.82 -18.57
C LEU A 118 -11.43 -1.93 -19.59
N GLN A 119 -10.63 -1.65 -20.60
CA GLN A 119 -10.18 -2.65 -21.57
C GLN A 119 -8.91 -3.36 -21.12
N ASN A 120 -8.05 -2.70 -20.33
CA ASN A 120 -6.76 -3.25 -19.88
C ASN A 120 -6.66 -3.27 -18.34
N PRO A 121 -7.51 -4.04 -17.63
CA PRO A 121 -7.54 -4.02 -16.16
C PRO A 121 -6.21 -4.47 -15.52
N ASP A 122 -5.41 -5.28 -16.22
CA ASP A 122 -4.09 -5.72 -15.74
C ASP A 122 -3.07 -4.57 -15.65
N LEU A 123 -3.33 -3.39 -16.24
CA LEU A 123 -2.50 -2.20 -15.98
C LEU A 123 -2.48 -1.83 -14.49
N ALA A 124 -3.52 -2.18 -13.70
CA ALA A 124 -3.52 -1.99 -12.25
C ALA A 124 -2.49 -2.85 -11.50
N LEU A 125 -1.80 -3.77 -12.17
CA LEU A 125 -0.67 -4.55 -11.64
C LEU A 125 0.68 -3.93 -11.95
N ASN A 126 0.75 -2.94 -12.85
CA ASN A 126 1.98 -2.20 -13.07
C ASN A 126 2.36 -1.50 -11.75
N PRO A 127 3.58 -1.68 -11.23
CA PRO A 127 3.97 -1.11 -9.94
C PRO A 127 3.76 0.40 -9.81
N VAL A 128 3.98 1.17 -10.89
CA VAL A 128 3.77 2.63 -10.91
C VAL A 128 2.29 2.97 -10.72
N TYR A 129 1.41 2.35 -11.50
CA TYR A 129 -0.03 2.59 -11.36
C TYR A 129 -0.57 2.04 -10.04
N ALA A 130 -0.16 0.84 -9.63
CA ALA A 130 -0.57 0.23 -8.37
C ALA A 130 -0.17 1.07 -7.15
N GLY A 131 1.08 1.57 -7.13
CA GLY A 131 1.57 2.46 -6.07
C GLY A 131 0.77 3.75 -6.02
N ASN A 132 0.55 4.38 -7.19
CA ASN A 132 -0.25 5.59 -7.26
C ASN A 132 -1.70 5.40 -6.77
N ILE A 133 -2.36 4.31 -7.20
CA ILE A 133 -3.71 3.94 -6.76
C ILE A 133 -3.77 3.81 -5.24
N MET A 134 -2.82 3.08 -4.65
CA MET A 134 -2.75 2.88 -3.21
C MET A 134 -2.56 4.20 -2.45
N VAL A 135 -1.50 4.94 -2.79
CA VAL A 135 -1.14 6.17 -2.08
C VAL A 135 -2.25 7.22 -2.23
N TYR A 136 -2.77 7.41 -3.44
CA TYR A 136 -3.86 8.34 -3.70
C TYR A 136 -5.13 7.94 -2.94
N GLY A 137 -5.49 6.66 -3.02
CA GLY A 137 -6.71 6.15 -2.38
C GLY A 137 -6.66 6.26 -0.87
N MET A 138 -5.52 5.99 -0.24
CA MET A 138 -5.34 6.12 1.21
C MET A 138 -5.22 7.59 1.64
N LYS A 139 -4.64 8.46 0.81
CA LYS A 139 -4.54 9.91 1.08
C LYS A 139 -5.89 10.61 1.04
N TYR A 140 -6.72 10.29 0.04
CA TYR A 140 -7.99 10.98 -0.20
C TYR A 140 -9.22 10.19 0.25
N GLY A 141 -9.05 8.96 0.75
CA GLY A 141 -10.14 8.13 1.26
C GLY A 141 -11.04 7.54 0.18
N VAL A 142 -10.49 7.21 -0.98
CA VAL A 142 -11.25 6.74 -2.16
C VAL A 142 -11.95 5.40 -1.91
N PHE A 143 -11.40 4.54 -1.04
CA PHE A 143 -11.91 3.19 -0.85
C PHE A 143 -13.12 3.12 0.08
N THR A 144 -13.09 3.86 1.19
CA THR A 144 -14.12 3.78 2.25
C THR A 144 -14.63 5.14 2.74
N GLY A 145 -14.13 6.24 2.16
CA GLY A 145 -14.32 7.60 2.67
C GLY A 145 -13.40 7.96 3.83
N LYS A 146 -12.61 7.02 4.37
CA LYS A 146 -11.65 7.26 5.44
C LYS A 146 -10.24 7.43 4.89
N LYS A 147 -9.50 8.42 5.37
CA LYS A 147 -8.16 8.77 4.88
C LYS A 147 -7.10 8.66 5.96
N LEU A 148 -5.83 8.60 5.53
CA LEU A 148 -4.67 8.57 6.43
C LEU A 148 -4.72 9.65 7.50
N SER A 149 -5.05 10.90 7.13
CA SER A 149 -5.07 12.02 8.08
C SER A 149 -6.19 11.95 9.14
N ASP A 150 -7.20 11.11 8.96
CA ASP A 150 -8.23 10.88 9.99
C ASP A 150 -7.66 10.12 11.21
N TYR A 151 -6.61 9.31 11.00
CA TYR A 151 -6.03 8.43 12.03
C TYR A 151 -4.56 8.69 12.32
N ILE A 152 -3.81 9.18 11.34
CA ILE A 152 -2.37 9.41 11.40
C ILE A 152 -2.11 10.85 10.91
N ASN A 153 -1.94 11.75 11.86
CA ASN A 153 -1.70 13.17 11.68
C ASN A 153 -0.78 13.72 12.79
N PRO A 154 -0.33 14.99 12.74
CA PRO A 154 0.63 15.50 13.71
C PRO A 154 0.18 15.48 15.18
N ARG A 155 -1.11 15.29 15.46
CA ARG A 155 -1.67 15.22 16.82
C ARG A 155 -1.99 13.80 17.27
N LYS A 156 -2.02 12.82 16.37
CA LYS A 156 -2.53 11.47 16.63
C LYS A 156 -1.92 10.46 15.66
N ILE A 157 -1.43 9.34 16.19
CA ILE A 157 -1.03 8.16 15.42
C ILE A 157 -1.85 6.97 15.93
N ASP A 158 -2.78 6.48 15.12
CA ASP A 158 -3.71 5.41 15.48
C ASP A 158 -3.74 4.36 14.36
N PHE A 159 -2.73 3.49 14.36
CA PHE A 159 -2.58 2.43 13.37
C PHE A 159 -3.70 1.38 13.44
N LEU A 160 -4.32 1.18 14.61
CA LEU A 160 -5.42 0.25 14.78
C LEU A 160 -6.64 0.71 13.97
N GLN A 161 -7.07 1.95 14.20
CA GLN A 161 -8.26 2.47 13.52
C GLN A 161 -7.99 2.82 12.06
N ALA A 162 -6.72 3.01 11.67
CA ALA A 162 -6.34 3.22 10.28
C ALA A 162 -6.72 2.06 9.34
N ARG A 163 -7.04 0.85 9.85
CA ARG A 163 -7.54 -0.27 9.02
C ARG A 163 -8.79 0.12 8.22
N ARG A 164 -9.58 1.04 8.78
CA ARG A 164 -10.79 1.61 8.21
C ARG A 164 -10.60 2.28 6.85
N ILE A 165 -9.36 2.63 6.50
CA ILE A 165 -9.01 3.22 5.20
C ILE A 165 -9.20 2.21 4.05
N ILE A 166 -8.94 0.93 4.31
CA ILE A 166 -8.99 -0.13 3.28
C ILE A 166 -10.20 -1.04 3.46
N ASN A 167 -10.50 -1.43 4.69
CA ASN A 167 -11.58 -2.36 5.03
C ASN A 167 -12.14 -2.01 6.42
N GLY A 168 -12.88 -2.87 7.10
CA GLY A 168 -13.35 -2.67 8.47
C GLY A 168 -12.22 -2.61 9.52
N ILE A 169 -12.31 -3.44 10.56
CA ILE A 169 -11.27 -3.52 11.62
C ILE A 169 -10.60 -4.91 11.69
N ASP A 170 -10.91 -5.79 10.75
CA ASP A 170 -10.30 -7.11 10.69
C ASP A 170 -8.77 -6.99 10.53
N LYS A 171 -8.04 -7.82 11.29
CA LYS A 171 -6.58 -7.83 11.42
C LYS A 171 -5.95 -6.49 11.80
N SER A 172 -6.71 -5.50 12.28
CA SER A 172 -6.21 -4.17 12.66
C SER A 172 -4.99 -4.21 13.58
N LYS A 173 -5.02 -5.04 14.62
CA LYS A 173 -3.86 -5.23 15.52
C LYS A 173 -2.62 -5.74 14.78
N LEU A 174 -2.77 -6.76 13.95
CA LEU A 174 -1.65 -7.34 13.20
C LEU A 174 -1.02 -6.31 12.23
N ILE A 175 -1.85 -5.53 11.54
CA ILE A 175 -1.36 -4.49 10.63
C ILE A 175 -0.73 -3.33 11.40
N ALA A 176 -1.26 -2.98 12.57
CA ALA A 176 -0.64 -2.00 13.45
C ALA A 176 0.73 -2.46 13.95
N ASP A 177 0.87 -3.74 14.33
CA ASP A 177 2.16 -4.33 14.70
C ASP A 177 3.15 -4.27 13.51
N TYR A 178 2.70 -4.56 12.28
CA TYR A 178 3.53 -4.37 11.09
C TYR A 178 3.93 -2.91 10.87
N ALA A 179 3.01 -1.96 11.08
CA ALA A 179 3.29 -0.54 10.92
C ALA A 179 4.37 -0.06 11.89
N LEU A 180 4.41 -0.57 13.12
CA LEU A 180 5.49 -0.30 14.06
C LEU A 180 6.85 -0.81 13.52
N LEU A 181 6.90 -2.05 13.04
CA LEU A 181 8.12 -2.60 12.44
C LEU A 181 8.60 -1.80 11.23
N PHE A 182 7.69 -1.43 10.32
CA PHE A 182 8.01 -0.58 9.17
C PHE A 182 8.47 0.82 9.59
N GLN A 183 7.91 1.36 10.68
CA GLN A 183 8.33 2.64 11.22
C GLN A 183 9.77 2.56 11.72
N ASP A 184 10.19 1.48 12.37
CA ASP A 184 11.58 1.31 12.81
C ASP A 184 12.55 1.17 11.62
N CYS A 185 12.08 0.66 10.48
CA CYS A 185 12.86 0.52 9.25
C CYS A 185 12.89 1.80 8.38
N LEU A 186 12.33 2.93 8.83
CA LEU A 186 12.35 4.19 8.07
C LEU A 186 13.28 5.21 8.73
N PHE A 187 14.33 5.64 8.04
CA PHE A 187 15.29 6.61 8.58
C PHE A 187 15.27 7.92 7.78
N PRO A 188 15.47 9.07 8.45
CA PRO A 188 15.53 10.36 7.77
C PRO A 188 16.80 10.43 6.91
N VAL A 189 16.67 11.01 5.73
CA VAL A 189 17.79 11.33 4.85
C VAL A 189 18.05 12.82 4.97
N PRO A 190 19.25 13.24 5.42
CA PRO A 190 19.63 14.65 5.39
C PRO A 190 19.69 15.14 3.94
N PHE A 191 19.36 16.41 3.75
CA PHE A 191 19.56 17.10 2.47
C PHE A 191 21.04 17.31 2.18
#